data_AF-A0A1S8B999-F1
#
_entry.id   AF-A0A1S8B999-F1
#
_cell.length_a   1.000
_cell.length_b   1.000
_cell.length_c   1.000
_cell.angle_alpha   90.00
_cell.angle_beta   90.00
_cell.angle_gamma   90.00
#
_symmetry.space_group_name_H-M   'P 1'
#
loop_
_entity.id
_entity.type
_entity.pdbx_description
1 polymer ?
#
loop_
_entity_poly.entity_id
_entity_poly.type
_entity_poly.pdbx_seq_one_letter_code
_entity_poly.pdbx_strand_id
1 'polypeptide(L)'
;MSSLNSGSSIYHGVQGFYWRRPDFTLVSTHGSNGANLEAAWPQLREQLLATNPHDGVVLTPGKQVKATDISLNLSAESTTYRVRELLDSARPESILGLVCSKNTASTSEDSSADLVSRAELFVLCETRLLPPTSRPSATPSEKDAQLASYIADVFDQYLRNITPHDKWNVGRSYFETCVLDFVTRRLPIKFCLPAFPCKSPSAEKTCGTEPDRAEYLALKTLDEFTRRVGDIYSPGAIVLIVSDGHVFSDLRK
;
A
#
# COMPACT_ATOMS: atom_id res chain seq x y z
N MET A 1 -6.35 -13.58 -14.57
CA MET A 1 -5.91 -14.38 -13.42
C MET A 1 -6.72 -13.93 -12.22
N SER A 2 -7.45 -14.84 -11.57
CA SER A 2 -8.24 -14.52 -10.36
C SER A 2 -7.28 -14.05 -9.26
N SER A 3 -7.46 -12.85 -8.73
CA SER A 3 -6.67 -12.38 -7.60
C SER A 3 -6.90 -13.33 -6.42
N LEU A 4 -5.83 -13.78 -5.77
CA LEU A 4 -5.85 -14.64 -4.57
C LEU A 4 -6.60 -14.03 -3.37
N ASN A 5 -7.16 -12.82 -3.53
CA ASN A 5 -7.92 -12.06 -2.56
C ASN A 5 -9.20 -11.57 -3.26
N SER A 6 -10.27 -12.36 -3.14
CA SER A 6 -11.62 -11.99 -3.58
C SER A 6 -12.55 -12.04 -2.38
N GLY A 7 -13.35 -10.99 -2.20
CA GLY A 7 -14.20 -10.81 -1.02
C GLY A 7 -15.03 -9.54 -1.11
N SER A 8 -15.88 -9.32 -0.11
CA SER A 8 -16.80 -8.18 -0.01
C SER A 8 -16.40 -7.15 1.06
N SER A 9 -15.22 -7.31 1.66
CA SER A 9 -14.74 -6.39 2.70
C SER A 9 -14.38 -5.01 2.10
N ILE A 10 -14.26 -4.00 2.97
CA ILE A 10 -13.87 -2.62 2.59
C ILE A 10 -12.59 -2.61 1.73
N TYR A 11 -11.61 -3.47 2.04
CA TYR A 11 -10.39 -3.63 1.24
C TYR A 11 -10.67 -3.98 -0.23
N HIS A 12 -11.65 -4.84 -0.49
CA HIS A 12 -12.04 -5.23 -1.86
C HIS A 12 -12.85 -4.15 -2.57
N GLY A 13 -13.50 -3.26 -1.81
CA GLY A 13 -14.16 -2.07 -2.34
C GLY A 13 -13.15 -1.06 -2.89
N VAL A 14 -11.95 -0.94 -2.29
CA VAL A 14 -10.91 -0.01 -2.74
C VAL A 14 -10.38 -0.39 -4.12
N GLN A 15 -10.66 0.45 -5.11
CA GLN A 15 -10.16 0.28 -6.48
C GLN A 15 -8.74 0.83 -6.62
N GLY A 16 -8.45 1.91 -5.90
CA GLY A 16 -7.13 2.50 -5.88
C GLY A 16 -7.16 3.94 -5.41
N PHE A 17 -5.99 4.56 -5.49
CA PHE A 17 -5.75 5.95 -5.15
C PHE A 17 -5.22 6.70 -6.36
N TYR A 18 -5.38 8.01 -6.35
CA TYR A 18 -4.71 8.88 -7.32
C TYR A 18 -4.24 10.17 -6.66
N TRP A 19 -3.19 10.75 -7.22
CA TRP A 19 -2.79 12.12 -6.96
C TRP A 19 -3.18 12.98 -8.14
N ARG A 20 -3.82 14.11 -7.87
CA ARG A 20 -4.07 15.14 -8.89
C ARG A 20 -3.68 16.53 -8.38
N ARG A 21 -3.52 17.45 -9.32
CA ARG A 21 -3.42 18.87 -9.04
C ARG A 21 -4.81 19.53 -8.97
N PRO A 22 -4.92 20.76 -8.43
CA PRO A 22 -6.18 21.50 -8.38
C PRO A 22 -6.84 21.73 -9.74
N ASP A 23 -6.06 21.80 -10.82
CA ASP A 23 -6.49 21.93 -12.22
C ASP A 23 -7.06 20.63 -12.85
N PHE A 24 -7.19 19.57 -12.05
CA PHE A 24 -7.58 18.21 -12.45
C PHE A 24 -6.58 17.49 -13.36
N THR A 25 -5.32 17.93 -13.39
CA THR A 25 -4.22 17.17 -13.99
C THR A 25 -3.87 15.98 -13.11
N LEU A 26 -3.97 14.76 -13.66
CA LEU A 26 -3.53 13.53 -13.00
C LEU A 26 -2.02 13.53 -12.84
N VAL A 27 -1.53 13.14 -11.66
CA VAL A 27 -0.10 13.04 -11.39
C VAL A 27 0.33 11.58 -11.26
N SER A 28 -0.37 10.76 -10.48
CA SER A 28 -0.10 9.33 -10.38
C SER A 28 -1.33 8.56 -9.92
N THR A 29 -1.34 7.25 -10.19
CA THR A 29 -2.32 6.31 -9.66
C THR A 29 -1.61 5.21 -8.87
N HIS A 30 -2.29 4.65 -7.87
CA HIS A 30 -1.77 3.60 -7.01
C HIS A 30 -2.87 2.59 -6.69
N GLY A 31 -2.48 1.36 -6.34
CA GLY A 31 -3.41 0.27 -6.01
C GLY A 31 -3.69 -0.67 -7.17
N SER A 32 -4.52 -1.67 -6.90
CA SER A 32 -4.77 -2.83 -7.77
C SER A 32 -5.24 -2.45 -9.17
N ASN A 33 -6.11 -1.43 -9.28
CA ASN A 33 -6.65 -0.95 -10.55
C ASN A 33 -6.02 0.38 -10.99
N GLY A 34 -4.79 0.69 -10.57
CA GLY A 34 -4.11 1.95 -10.88
C GLY A 34 -4.01 2.26 -12.39
N ALA A 35 -3.66 1.25 -13.21
CA ALA A 35 -3.59 1.41 -14.67
C ALA A 35 -4.97 1.68 -15.30
N ASN A 36 -6.02 1.00 -14.82
CA ASN A 36 -7.39 1.23 -15.29
C ASN A 36 -7.91 2.60 -14.84
N LEU A 37 -7.56 3.05 -13.64
CA LEU A 37 -7.86 4.40 -13.15
C LEU A 37 -7.17 5.48 -13.98
N GLU A 38 -5.92 5.25 -14.39
CA GLU A 38 -5.18 6.16 -15.26
C GLU A 38 -5.83 6.25 -16.65
N ALA A 39 -6.22 5.10 -17.23
CA ALA A 39 -6.94 5.06 -18.50
C ALA A 39 -8.34 5.70 -18.44
N ALA A 40 -9.05 5.52 -17.32
CA ALA A 40 -10.38 6.08 -17.08
C ALA A 40 -10.37 7.53 -16.57
N TRP A 41 -9.20 8.14 -16.40
CA TRP A 41 -9.08 9.50 -15.86
C TRP A 41 -9.89 10.56 -16.60
N PRO A 42 -9.96 10.58 -17.95
CA PRO A 42 -10.77 11.57 -18.66
C PRO A 42 -12.25 11.56 -18.23
N GLN A 43 -12.84 10.35 -18.12
CA GLN A 43 -14.22 10.17 -17.66
C GLN A 43 -14.40 10.57 -16.20
N LEU A 44 -13.44 10.20 -15.35
CA LEU A 44 -13.45 10.55 -13.92
C LEU A 44 -13.38 12.07 -13.73
N ARG A 45 -12.48 12.75 -14.45
CA ARG A 45 -12.32 14.21 -14.42
C ARG A 45 -13.60 14.94 -14.81
N GLU A 46 -14.25 14.54 -15.91
CA GLU A 46 -15.49 15.18 -16.35
C GLU A 46 -16.59 15.08 -15.29
N GLN A 47 -16.71 13.93 -14.63
CA GLN A 47 -17.74 13.75 -13.59
C GLN A 47 -17.42 14.48 -12.29
N LEU A 48 -16.15 14.59 -11.89
CA LEU A 48 -15.77 15.41 -10.76
C LEU A 48 -15.99 16.91 -11.02
N LEU A 49 -15.87 17.35 -12.27
CA LEU A 49 -16.19 18.73 -12.67
C LEU A 49 -17.70 18.98 -12.70
N ALA A 50 -18.49 17.99 -13.12
CA ALA A 50 -19.93 18.12 -13.28
C ALA A 50 -20.72 17.89 -11.99
N THR A 51 -20.16 17.17 -11.02
CA THR A 51 -20.87 16.70 -9.82
C THR A 51 -20.44 17.48 -8.59
N ASN A 52 -21.40 18.03 -7.84
CA ASN A 52 -21.10 18.67 -6.57
C ASN A 52 -20.80 17.64 -5.48
N PRO A 53 -19.75 17.83 -4.66
CA PRO A 53 -19.48 16.99 -3.50
C PRO A 53 -20.62 17.07 -2.48
N HIS A 54 -21.01 15.94 -1.90
CA HIS A 54 -22.18 15.86 -1.00
C HIS A 54 -21.80 15.64 0.47
N ASP A 55 -20.67 14.99 0.78
CA ASP A 55 -20.19 14.79 2.16
C ASP A 55 -18.80 15.42 2.36
N GLY A 56 -18.76 16.54 3.08
CA GLY A 56 -17.54 17.23 3.47
C GLY A 56 -17.19 16.98 4.93
N VAL A 57 -16.11 16.24 5.22
CA VAL A 57 -15.63 15.99 6.59
C VAL A 57 -14.40 16.85 6.86
N VAL A 58 -14.47 17.69 7.90
CA VAL A 58 -13.30 18.42 8.42
C VAL A 58 -12.61 17.54 9.46
N LEU A 59 -11.36 17.18 9.22
CA LEU A 59 -10.62 16.25 10.09
C LEU A 59 -9.86 17.00 11.18
N THR A 60 -8.99 17.92 10.76
CA THR A 60 -8.14 18.76 11.60
C THR A 60 -8.02 20.13 10.92
N PRO A 61 -7.58 21.20 11.62
CA PRO A 61 -7.37 22.49 11.00
C PRO A 61 -6.48 22.36 9.75
N GLY A 62 -7.04 22.67 8.58
CA GLY A 62 -6.36 22.57 7.29
C GLY A 62 -6.47 21.23 6.55
N LYS A 63 -7.15 20.21 7.08
CA LYS A 63 -7.43 18.96 6.33
C LYS A 63 -8.93 18.73 6.19
N GLN A 64 -9.40 18.66 4.94
CA GLN A 64 -10.79 18.42 4.60
C GLN A 64 -10.90 17.28 3.60
N VAL A 65 -11.89 16.41 3.79
CA VAL A 65 -12.25 15.38 2.82
C VAL A 65 -13.57 15.75 2.16
N LYS A 66 -13.64 15.59 0.83
CA LYS A 66 -14.87 15.76 0.04
C LYS A 66 -15.24 14.45 -0.62
N ALA A 67 -16.49 14.02 -0.50
CA ALA A 67 -17.00 12.83 -1.18
C ALA A 67 -17.87 13.18 -2.40
N THR A 68 -17.67 12.44 -3.49
CA THR A 68 -18.41 12.55 -4.75
C THR A 68 -18.71 11.15 -5.26
N ASP A 69 -19.96 10.88 -5.62
CA ASP A 69 -20.35 9.62 -6.25
C ASP A 69 -20.31 9.80 -7.77
N ILE A 70 -19.65 8.87 -8.46
CA ILE A 70 -19.41 8.92 -9.91
C ILE A 70 -19.67 7.55 -10.53
N SER A 71 -19.98 7.51 -11.82
CA SER A 71 -20.17 6.26 -12.58
C SER A 71 -19.01 6.07 -13.55
N LEU A 72 -18.23 5.01 -13.36
CA LEU A 72 -17.05 4.74 -14.20
C LEU A 72 -17.14 3.36 -14.84
N ASN A 73 -16.44 3.21 -15.96
CA ASN A 73 -16.22 1.94 -16.62
C ASN A 73 -14.80 1.45 -16.31
N LEU A 74 -14.54 1.05 -15.06
CA LEU A 74 -13.24 0.47 -14.67
C LEU A 74 -13.14 -1.03 -14.99
N SER A 75 -14.29 -1.70 -15.11
CA SER A 75 -14.47 -3.03 -15.67
C SER A 75 -15.41 -2.92 -16.89
N ALA A 76 -15.69 -4.05 -17.56
CA ALA A 76 -16.55 -4.09 -18.75
C ALA A 76 -18.00 -3.56 -18.52
N GLU A 77 -18.38 -3.23 -17.28
CA GLU A 77 -19.71 -2.73 -16.90
C GLU A 77 -19.61 -1.40 -16.13
N SER A 78 -20.55 -0.50 -16.40
CA SER A 78 -20.67 0.78 -15.70
C SER A 78 -21.13 0.57 -14.27
N THR A 79 -20.24 0.83 -13.31
CA THR A 79 -20.54 0.73 -11.88
C THR A 79 -20.43 2.10 -11.22
N THR A 80 -21.22 2.34 -10.18
CA THR A 80 -21.09 3.54 -9.35
C THR A 80 -19.96 3.37 -8.34
N TYR A 81 -19.07 4.35 -8.30
CA TYR A 81 -17.95 4.45 -7.39
C TYR A 81 -18.12 5.68 -6.51
N ARG A 82 -17.63 5.58 -5.28
CA ARG A 82 -17.48 6.71 -4.37
C ARG A 82 -16.04 7.18 -4.40
N VAL A 83 -15.85 8.47 -4.69
CA VAL A 83 -14.56 9.14 -4.66
C VAL A 83 -14.48 10.01 -3.42
N ARG A 84 -13.40 9.88 -2.66
CA ARG A 84 -13.06 10.81 -1.57
C ARG A 84 -11.76 11.51 -1.86
N GLU A 85 -11.78 12.84 -1.85
CA GLU A 85 -10.60 13.66 -2.05
C GLU A 85 -10.18 14.31 -0.74
N LEU A 86 -8.93 14.07 -0.31
CA LEU A 86 -8.30 14.74 0.81
C LEU A 86 -7.59 16.00 0.31
N LEU A 87 -8.06 17.15 0.79
CA LEU A 87 -7.45 18.45 0.61
C LEU A 87 -6.67 18.79 1.88
N ASP A 88 -5.39 19.13 1.69
CA ASP A 88 -4.48 19.49 2.77
C ASP A 88 -3.96 20.91 2.51
N SER A 89 -4.30 21.87 3.37
CA SER A 89 -3.87 23.27 3.27
C SER A 89 -2.35 23.42 3.36
N ALA A 90 -1.64 22.46 3.95
CA ALA A 90 -0.18 22.45 3.94
C ALA A 90 0.39 22.10 2.54
N ARG A 91 -0.41 21.51 1.65
CA ARG A 91 -0.03 21.02 0.32
C ARG A 91 -1.13 21.32 -0.71
N PRO A 92 -1.38 22.61 -1.03
CA PRO A 92 -2.50 23.00 -1.90
C PRO A 92 -2.38 22.44 -3.32
N GLU A 93 -1.17 22.17 -3.79
CA GLU A 93 -0.87 21.66 -5.14
C GLU A 93 -1.09 20.15 -5.30
N SER A 94 -1.50 19.43 -4.25
CA SER A 94 -1.62 17.97 -4.30
C SER A 94 -2.86 17.48 -3.56
N ILE A 95 -3.78 16.89 -4.31
CA ILE A 95 -5.02 16.31 -3.79
C ILE A 95 -4.92 14.79 -3.92
N LEU A 96 -5.13 14.09 -2.80
CA LEU A 96 -5.17 12.63 -2.76
C LEU A 96 -6.61 12.16 -2.89
N GLY A 97 -6.90 11.39 -3.94
CA GLY A 97 -8.18 10.75 -4.16
C GLY A 97 -8.14 9.27 -3.80
N LEU A 98 -9.21 8.77 -3.18
CA LEU A 98 -9.51 7.36 -2.97
C LEU A 98 -10.77 7.01 -3.78
N VAL A 99 -10.72 5.93 -4.56
CA VAL A 99 -11.85 5.42 -5.34
C VAL A 99 -12.29 4.07 -4.76
N CYS A 100 -13.55 3.99 -4.33
CA CYS A 100 -14.16 2.77 -3.79
C CYS A 100 -15.38 2.37 -4.61
N SER A 101 -15.64 1.07 -4.81
CA SER A 101 -16.90 0.61 -5.40
C SER A 101 -18.05 0.80 -4.40
N LYS A 102 -19.20 1.24 -4.90
CA LYS A 102 -20.42 1.31 -4.10
C LYS A 102 -21.13 -0.03 -4.21
N ASN A 103 -20.97 -0.89 -3.21
CA ASN A 103 -21.69 -2.17 -3.17
C ASN A 103 -23.19 -1.88 -2.99
N THR A 104 -23.99 -2.22 -4.00
CA THR A 104 -25.46 -2.08 -3.99
C THR A 104 -26.16 -3.10 -3.08
N ALA A 105 -25.42 -4.04 -2.49
CA ALA A 105 -25.93 -5.09 -1.62
C ALA A 105 -25.71 -4.76 -0.12
N SER A 106 -26.45 -3.78 0.41
CA SER A 106 -26.74 -3.69 1.86
C SER A 106 -27.99 -2.84 2.09
N THR A 107 -29.14 -3.35 1.66
CA THR A 107 -30.45 -2.93 2.16
C THR A 107 -30.66 -3.52 3.56
N SER A 108 -30.00 -2.94 4.57
CA SER A 108 -30.39 -2.91 6.00
C SER A 108 -29.21 -2.47 6.85
N GLU A 109 -29.49 -1.59 7.82
CA GLU A 109 -28.61 -1.09 8.89
C GLU A 109 -27.75 0.16 8.57
N ASP A 110 -28.26 1.33 8.99
CA ASP A 110 -27.56 2.62 9.05
C ASP A 110 -26.18 2.56 9.77
N SER A 111 -25.97 1.57 10.64
CA SER A 111 -24.70 1.35 11.36
C SER A 111 -23.58 0.85 10.43
N SER A 112 -23.90 0.03 9.42
CA SER A 112 -22.91 -0.52 8.49
C SER A 112 -22.39 0.55 7.52
N ALA A 113 -23.25 1.47 7.11
CA ALA A 113 -22.90 2.59 6.24
C ALA A 113 -21.93 3.57 6.93
N ASP A 114 -22.13 3.84 8.23
CA ASP A 114 -21.20 4.65 9.03
C ASP A 114 -19.83 3.96 9.17
N LEU A 115 -19.81 2.66 9.46
CA LEU A 115 -18.56 1.90 9.57
C LEU A 115 -17.76 1.88 8.26
N VAL A 116 -18.42 1.66 7.11
CA VAL A 116 -17.78 1.71 5.80
C VAL A 116 -17.20 3.10 5.55
N SER A 117 -17.98 4.15 5.78
CA SER A 117 -17.52 5.53 5.56
C SER A 117 -16.32 5.88 6.45
N ARG A 118 -16.36 5.48 7.73
CA ARG A 118 -15.24 5.65 8.67
C ARG A 118 -14.00 4.87 8.27
N ALA A 119 -14.17 3.64 7.79
CA ALA A 119 -13.04 2.83 7.33
C ALA A 119 -12.42 3.40 6.05
N GLU A 120 -13.22 3.89 5.11
CA GLU A 120 -12.73 4.55 3.90
C GLU A 120 -11.97 5.85 4.25
N LEU A 121 -12.48 6.64 5.21
CA LEU A 121 -11.77 7.81 5.73
C LEU A 121 -10.46 7.43 6.42
N PHE A 122 -10.47 6.39 7.25
CA PHE A 122 -9.26 5.87 7.89
C PHE A 122 -8.21 5.47 6.84
N VAL A 123 -8.62 4.70 5.82
CA VAL A 123 -7.75 4.32 4.71
C VAL A 123 -7.21 5.57 4.01
N LEU A 124 -8.04 6.54 3.64
CA LEU A 124 -7.57 7.77 2.98
C LEU A 124 -6.59 8.58 3.85
N CYS A 125 -6.81 8.66 5.16
CA CYS A 125 -6.00 9.48 6.07
C CYS A 125 -4.69 8.81 6.49
N GLU A 126 -4.73 7.49 6.71
CA GLU A 126 -3.59 6.72 7.21
C GLU A 126 -2.74 6.12 6.09
N THR A 127 -3.26 6.06 4.85
CA THR A 127 -2.43 5.65 3.72
C THR A 127 -1.39 6.73 3.45
N ARG A 128 -0.15 6.44 3.86
CA ARG A 128 1.02 7.30 3.63
C ARG A 128 1.53 7.17 2.19
N LEU A 129 0.68 7.51 1.21
CA LEU A 129 1.16 7.80 -0.12
C LEU A 129 1.90 9.13 -0.05
N LEU A 130 3.16 9.13 -0.45
CA LEU A 130 3.92 10.37 -0.52
C LEU A 130 3.41 11.18 -1.71
N PRO A 131 3.18 12.49 -1.54
CA PRO A 131 2.75 13.35 -2.64
C PRO A 131 3.83 13.34 -3.73
N PRO A 132 3.44 13.43 -5.01
CA PRO A 132 4.37 13.42 -6.12
C PRO A 132 5.05 14.79 -6.29
N THR A 133 5.80 15.24 -5.28
CA THR A 133 6.75 16.37 -5.42
C THR A 133 8.15 15.89 -5.81
N SER A 134 8.35 14.59 -6.01
CA SER A 134 9.62 13.99 -6.43
C SER A 134 9.40 12.90 -7.47
N ARG A 135 8.70 13.23 -8.57
CA ARG A 135 9.00 12.55 -9.84
C ARG A 135 10.10 13.39 -10.50
N PRO A 136 11.38 12.98 -10.46
CA PRO A 136 12.15 13.14 -11.67
C PRO A 136 11.33 12.42 -12.76
N SER A 137 10.97 13.13 -13.81
CA SER A 137 10.31 12.62 -15.01
C SER A 137 11.18 11.62 -15.78
N ALA A 138 12.01 10.84 -15.09
CA ALA A 138 12.78 9.78 -15.68
C ALA A 138 11.87 8.56 -15.77
N THR A 139 11.54 8.17 -16.99
CA THR A 139 11.33 6.75 -17.28
C THR A 139 12.38 5.94 -16.53
N PRO A 140 12.02 4.82 -15.87
CA PRO A 140 12.99 4.03 -15.11
C PRO A 140 14.17 3.75 -16.02
N SER A 141 15.34 4.29 -15.65
CA SER A 141 16.52 4.11 -16.49
C SER A 141 16.88 2.62 -16.48
N GLU A 142 17.52 2.13 -17.53
CA GLU A 142 18.00 0.75 -17.57
C GLU A 142 18.86 0.40 -16.34
N LYS A 143 19.59 1.40 -15.82
CA LYS A 143 20.36 1.29 -14.57
C LYS A 143 19.49 1.11 -13.33
N ASP A 144 18.34 1.79 -13.24
CA ASP A 144 17.42 1.64 -12.11
C ASP A 144 16.76 0.26 -12.10
N ALA A 145 16.39 -0.25 -13.28
CA ALA A 145 15.86 -1.59 -13.44
C ALA A 145 16.90 -2.67 -13.10
N GLN A 146 18.15 -2.51 -13.56
CA GLN A 146 19.26 -3.39 -13.18
C GLN A 146 19.50 -3.38 -11.67
N LEU A 147 19.45 -2.20 -11.03
CA LEU A 147 19.63 -2.10 -9.59
C LEU A 147 18.52 -2.79 -8.81
N ALA A 148 17.25 -2.66 -9.24
CA ALA A 148 16.13 -3.37 -8.64
C ALA A 148 16.30 -4.90 -8.75
N SER A 149 16.79 -5.39 -9.90
CA SER A 149 17.10 -6.81 -10.10
C SER A 149 18.22 -7.29 -9.18
N TYR A 150 19.31 -6.53 -9.03
CA TYR A 150 20.39 -6.88 -8.10
C TYR A 150 19.93 -6.93 -6.65
N ILE A 151 19.05 -6.02 -6.23
CA ILE A 151 18.47 -6.05 -4.89
C ILE A 151 17.59 -7.30 -4.70
N ALA A 152 16.86 -7.72 -5.74
CA ALA A 152 16.10 -8.97 -5.71
C ALA A 152 17.02 -10.19 -5.59
N ASP A 153 18.19 -10.18 -6.22
CA ASP A 153 19.20 -11.24 -6.04
C ASP A 153 19.76 -11.28 -4.62
N VAL A 154 20.05 -10.12 -4.02
CA VAL A 154 20.49 -10.05 -2.61
C VAL A 154 19.40 -10.60 -1.68
N PHE A 155 18.13 -10.29 -1.94
CA PHE A 155 17.03 -10.87 -1.17
C PHE A 155 16.94 -12.39 -1.32
N ASP A 156 17.00 -12.89 -2.56
CA ASP A 156 16.93 -14.31 -2.88
C ASP A 156 18.07 -15.10 -2.21
N GLN A 157 19.28 -14.54 -2.23
CA GLN A 157 20.47 -15.20 -1.68
C GLN A 157 20.52 -15.22 -0.15
N TYR A 158 20.10 -14.15 0.53
CA TYR A 158 20.36 -13.96 1.96
C TYR A 158 19.14 -14.02 2.87
N LEU A 159 17.95 -13.75 2.34
CA LEU A 159 16.75 -13.60 3.17
C LEU A 159 15.59 -14.52 2.78
N ARG A 160 15.56 -15.03 1.53
CA ARG A 160 14.49 -15.93 1.11
C ARG A 160 14.55 -17.23 1.90
N ASN A 161 13.43 -17.57 2.54
CA ASN A 161 13.20 -18.89 3.10
C ASN A 161 12.75 -19.85 1.97
N ILE A 162 13.63 -20.77 1.58
CA ILE A 162 13.37 -21.71 0.47
C ILE A 162 12.51 -22.86 0.99
N THR A 163 11.34 -23.04 0.38
CA THR A 163 10.44 -24.16 0.68
C THR A 163 10.04 -24.85 -0.62
N PRO A 164 9.68 -26.15 -0.62
CA PRO A 164 9.42 -26.90 -1.86
C PRO A 164 8.37 -26.30 -2.81
N HIS A 165 7.50 -25.42 -2.30
CA HIS A 165 6.41 -24.80 -3.04
C HIS A 165 6.42 -23.28 -2.94
N ASP A 166 7.59 -22.67 -2.70
CA ASP A 166 7.71 -21.22 -2.71
C ASP A 166 7.40 -20.66 -4.11
N LYS A 167 6.79 -19.47 -4.16
CA LYS A 167 6.33 -18.83 -5.39
C LYS A 167 7.25 -17.70 -5.83
N TRP A 168 8.54 -17.74 -5.49
CA TRP A 168 9.46 -16.66 -5.79
C TRP A 168 9.59 -16.40 -7.29
N ASN A 169 9.60 -17.45 -8.12
CA ASN A 169 9.63 -17.33 -9.58
C ASN A 169 8.47 -16.48 -10.16
N VAL A 170 7.30 -16.48 -9.53
CA VAL A 170 6.15 -15.66 -9.93
C VAL A 170 6.15 -14.31 -9.19
N GLY A 171 6.53 -14.29 -7.92
CA GLY A 171 6.52 -13.10 -7.07
C GLY A 171 7.69 -12.14 -7.27
N ARG A 172 8.78 -12.59 -7.91
CA ARG A 172 10.00 -11.80 -8.09
C ARG A 172 9.76 -10.54 -8.92
N SER A 173 8.99 -10.62 -10.00
CA SER A 173 8.67 -9.44 -10.84
C SER A 173 7.90 -8.37 -10.07
N TYR A 174 6.98 -8.80 -9.21
CA TYR A 174 6.26 -7.89 -8.31
C TYR A 174 7.21 -7.24 -7.29
N PHE A 175 8.09 -8.04 -6.68
CA PHE A 175 9.12 -7.54 -5.77
C PHE A 175 10.02 -6.50 -6.44
N GLU A 176 10.54 -6.79 -7.64
CA GLU A 176 11.36 -5.88 -8.43
C GLU A 176 10.61 -4.58 -8.76
N THR A 177 9.32 -4.67 -9.11
CA THR A 177 8.47 -3.50 -9.35
C THR A 177 8.35 -2.62 -8.10
N CYS A 178 8.16 -3.22 -6.92
CA CYS A 178 8.12 -2.49 -5.66
C CYS A 178 9.46 -1.81 -5.36
N VAL A 179 10.58 -2.52 -5.53
CA VAL A 179 11.92 -1.95 -5.32
C VAL A 179 12.20 -0.81 -6.29
N LEU A 180 11.82 -0.96 -7.56
CA LEU A 180 12.01 0.05 -8.59
C LEU A 180 11.31 1.37 -8.24
N ASP A 181 10.14 1.35 -7.61
CA ASP A 181 9.48 2.57 -7.12
C ASP A 181 10.38 3.34 -6.14
N PHE A 182 11.01 2.66 -5.17
CA PHE A 182 11.93 3.31 -4.24
C PHE A 182 13.20 3.81 -4.92
N VAL A 183 13.77 3.01 -5.83
CA VAL A 183 15.02 3.33 -6.56
C VAL A 183 14.86 4.57 -7.45
N THR A 184 13.78 4.62 -8.23
CA THR A 184 13.49 5.76 -9.13
C THR A 184 13.28 7.06 -8.35
N ARG A 185 12.80 6.95 -7.11
CA ARG A 185 12.56 8.08 -6.20
C ARG A 185 13.77 8.41 -5.31
N ARG A 186 14.86 7.64 -5.44
CA ARG A 186 16.09 7.78 -4.61
C ARG A 186 15.80 7.70 -3.11
N LEU A 187 14.83 6.87 -2.72
CA LEU A 187 14.44 6.67 -1.32
C LEU A 187 15.00 5.36 -0.76
N PRO A 188 15.29 5.28 0.55
CA PRO A 188 15.60 4.01 1.20
C PRO A 188 14.46 3.00 1.00
N ILE A 189 14.81 1.77 0.65
CA ILE A 189 13.81 0.70 0.41
C ILE A 189 13.29 0.23 1.76
N LYS A 190 11.97 0.23 1.95
CA LYS A 190 11.35 -0.16 3.21
C LYS A 190 10.76 -1.56 3.11
N PHE A 191 11.23 -2.45 3.98
CA PHE A 191 10.68 -3.78 4.16
C PHE A 191 9.86 -3.80 5.45
N CYS A 192 8.68 -4.39 5.41
CA CYS A 192 7.87 -4.62 6.61
C CYS A 192 7.86 -6.12 6.89
N LEU A 193 8.33 -6.52 8.08
CA LEU A 193 8.40 -7.91 8.50
C LEU A 193 7.55 -8.09 9.75
N PRO A 194 6.35 -8.69 9.63
CA PRO A 194 5.61 -9.22 10.78
C PRO A 194 6.40 -10.40 11.36
N ALA A 195 7.03 -10.19 12.51
CA ALA A 195 7.87 -11.21 13.15
C ALA A 195 8.14 -10.87 14.61
N PHE A 196 8.72 -11.86 15.31
CA PHE A 196 9.05 -11.77 16.73
C PHE A 196 7.82 -11.45 17.63
N PRO A 197 6.73 -12.25 17.55
CA PRO A 197 5.55 -12.06 18.41
C PRO A 197 5.86 -12.34 19.88
N CYS A 198 6.35 -13.54 20.16
CA CYS A 198 6.76 -14.06 21.47
C CYS A 198 7.35 -15.47 21.27
N LYS A 199 8.17 -15.94 22.23
CA LYS A 199 8.61 -17.34 22.29
C LYS A 199 7.41 -18.29 22.39
N SER A 200 7.55 -19.52 21.87
CA SER A 200 6.56 -20.57 22.07
C SER A 200 6.43 -20.91 23.55
N PRO A 201 5.22 -21.14 24.09
CA PRO A 201 5.04 -21.56 25.48
C PRO A 201 5.50 -23.01 25.73
N SER A 202 5.84 -23.76 24.68
CA SER A 202 6.35 -25.13 24.80
C SER A 202 7.82 -25.13 25.21
N ALA A 203 8.11 -25.69 26.38
CA ALA A 203 9.48 -25.89 26.89
C ALA A 203 10.31 -26.86 26.03
N GLU A 204 9.67 -27.70 25.21
CA GLU A 204 10.38 -28.58 24.27
C GLU A 204 10.91 -27.83 23.05
N LYS A 205 10.33 -26.66 22.73
CA LYS A 205 10.64 -25.86 21.53
C LYS A 205 11.43 -24.60 21.83
N THR A 206 11.62 -24.26 23.10
CA THR A 206 12.27 -23.02 23.52
C THR A 206 13.15 -23.26 24.74
N CYS A 207 14.31 -22.60 24.78
CA CYS A 207 15.22 -22.66 25.93
C CYS A 207 14.82 -21.71 27.07
N GLY A 208 13.72 -20.98 26.94
CA GLY A 208 13.23 -20.01 27.91
C GLY A 208 12.27 -18.99 27.29
N THR A 209 11.83 -18.04 28.12
CA THR A 209 10.93 -16.95 27.71
C THR A 209 11.65 -15.75 27.10
N GLU A 210 12.95 -15.63 27.37
CA GLU A 210 13.79 -14.55 26.85
C GLU A 210 14.26 -14.83 25.40
N PRO A 211 14.54 -13.78 24.61
CA PRO A 211 15.22 -13.94 23.32
C PRO A 211 16.54 -14.71 23.50
N ASP A 212 16.78 -15.68 22.62
CA ASP A 212 17.97 -16.50 22.62
C ASP A 212 18.81 -16.24 21.36
N ARG A 213 19.80 -17.12 21.14
CA ARG A 213 20.73 -17.00 20.03
C ARG A 213 20.04 -17.08 18.66
N ALA A 214 18.87 -17.72 18.56
CA ALA A 214 18.11 -17.78 17.32
C ALA A 214 17.61 -16.39 16.93
N GLU A 215 17.03 -15.61 17.86
CA GLU A 215 16.61 -14.24 17.58
C GLU A 215 17.81 -13.35 17.25
N TYR A 216 18.92 -13.49 17.96
CA TYR A 216 20.14 -12.75 17.64
C TYR A 216 20.64 -13.02 16.21
N LEU A 217 20.69 -14.29 15.80
CA LEU A 217 21.10 -14.67 14.45
C LEU A 217 20.12 -14.13 13.40
N ALA A 218 18.81 -14.21 13.66
CA ALA A 218 17.79 -13.66 12.75
C ALA A 218 17.94 -12.14 12.56
N LEU A 219 18.12 -11.39 13.65
CA LEU A 219 18.36 -9.94 13.59
C LEU A 219 19.68 -9.59 12.90
N LYS A 220 20.74 -10.38 13.16
CA LYS A 220 22.04 -10.21 12.48
C LYS A 220 21.92 -10.43 10.98
N THR A 221 21.18 -11.46 10.54
CA THR A 221 20.93 -11.69 9.10
C THR A 221 20.17 -10.53 8.47
N LEU A 222 19.17 -9.95 9.17
CA LEU A 222 18.45 -8.78 8.68
C LEU A 222 19.36 -7.54 8.56
N ASP A 223 20.23 -7.29 9.53
CA ASP A 223 21.23 -6.21 9.49
C ASP A 223 22.28 -6.42 8.37
N GLU A 224 22.76 -7.65 8.18
CA GLU A 224 23.67 -7.97 7.08
C GLU A 224 23.02 -7.76 5.72
N PHE A 225 21.74 -8.11 5.59
CA PHE A 225 20.95 -7.87 4.38
C PHE A 225 20.83 -6.37 4.07
N THR A 226 20.47 -5.52 5.05
CA THR A 226 20.34 -4.08 4.81
C THR A 226 21.67 -3.43 4.43
N ARG A 227 22.79 -3.87 5.03
CA ARG A 227 24.13 -3.41 4.67
C ARG A 227 24.51 -3.77 3.24
N ARG A 228 24.28 -5.02 2.82
CA ARG A 228 24.53 -5.47 1.43
C ARG A 228 23.74 -4.67 0.41
N VAL A 229 22.49 -4.33 0.73
CA VAL A 229 21.70 -3.42 -0.11
C VAL A 229 22.31 -2.01 -0.12
N GLY A 230 22.78 -1.52 1.02
CA GLY A 230 23.50 -0.23 1.13
C GLY A 230 24.79 -0.14 0.31
N ASP A 231 25.51 -1.26 0.16
CA ASP A 231 26.73 -1.33 -0.65
C ASP A 231 26.48 -1.11 -2.15
N ILE A 232 25.30 -1.53 -2.65
CA ILE A 232 24.92 -1.40 -4.07
C ILE A 232 23.97 -0.22 -4.34
N TYR A 233 23.23 0.24 -3.33
CA TYR A 233 22.25 1.33 -3.42
C TYR A 233 22.42 2.30 -2.26
N SER A 234 22.96 3.50 -2.54
CA SER A 234 23.38 4.45 -1.50
C SER A 234 22.30 4.85 -0.47
N PRO A 235 21.02 5.07 -0.83
CA PRO A 235 19.96 5.30 0.15
C PRO A 235 19.68 4.10 1.07
N GLY A 236 20.13 2.91 0.69
CA GLY A 236 20.09 1.69 1.49
C GLY A 236 18.68 1.09 1.66
N ALA A 237 18.57 0.24 2.68
CA ALA A 237 17.35 -0.45 3.05
C ALA A 237 17.06 -0.32 4.54
N ILE A 238 15.77 -0.33 4.88
CA ILE A 238 15.26 -0.29 6.25
C ILE A 238 14.31 -1.47 6.42
N VAL A 239 14.56 -2.33 7.40
CA VAL A 239 13.62 -3.39 7.80
C VAL A 239 12.85 -2.91 9.04
N LEU A 240 11.54 -2.75 8.89
CA LEU A 240 10.60 -2.45 9.97
C LEU A 240 10.04 -3.76 10.50
N ILE A 241 10.40 -4.11 11.74
CA ILE A 241 9.85 -5.28 12.44
C ILE A 241 8.54 -4.86 13.09
N VAL A 242 7.44 -5.50 12.69
CA VAL A 242 6.11 -5.29 13.26
C VAL A 242 5.82 -6.50 14.15
N SER A 243 6.00 -6.36 15.46
CA SER A 243 5.70 -7.45 16.39
C SER A 243 4.20 -7.71 16.43
N ASP A 244 3.81 -8.94 16.12
CA ASP A 244 2.42 -9.43 16.04
C ASP A 244 1.95 -10.13 17.31
N GLY A 245 2.73 -10.07 18.41
CA GLY A 245 2.46 -10.79 19.65
C GLY A 245 1.14 -10.46 20.33
N HIS A 246 0.66 -9.21 20.19
CA HIS A 246 -0.61 -8.75 20.73
C HIS A 246 -1.83 -9.24 19.95
N VAL A 247 -1.69 -9.60 18.67
CA VAL A 247 -2.81 -10.08 17.84
C VAL A 247 -3.24 -11.51 18.24
N PHE A 248 -2.33 -12.25 18.88
CA PHE A 248 -2.53 -13.65 19.28
C PHE A 248 -2.62 -13.88 20.79
N SER A 249 -2.80 -12.84 21.61
CA SER A 249 -2.96 -13.02 23.06
C SER A 249 -4.27 -13.76 23.41
N ASP A 250 -5.32 -13.55 22.63
CA ASP A 250 -6.67 -14.03 22.97
C ASP A 250 -6.97 -15.43 22.40
N LEU A 251 -6.19 -15.87 21.40
CA LEU A 251 -6.29 -17.21 20.79
C LEU A 251 -5.43 -18.28 21.48
N ARG A 252 -4.73 -17.90 22.56
CA ARG A 252 -3.81 -18.77 23.31
C ARG A 252 -4.41 -19.36 24.61
N LYS A 253 -5.73 -19.47 24.69
CA LYS A 253 -6.41 -20.18 25.80
C LYS A 253 -6.74 -21.61 25.41
#